data_AF-A0A8J2ZD41-F1
#
_entry.id   AF-A0A8J2ZD41-F1
#
_cell.length_a   1.000
_cell.length_b   1.000
_cell.length_c   1.000
_cell.angle_alpha   90.00
_cell.angle_beta   90.00
_cell.angle_gamma   90.00
#
_symmetry.space_group_name_H-M   'P 1'
#
loop_
_entity.id
_entity.type
_entity.pdbx_description
1 polymer ?
#
loop_
_entity_poly.entity_id
_entity_poly.type
_entity_poly.pdbx_seq_one_letter_code
_entity_poly.pdbx_strand_id
1 'polypeptide(L)'
;MCKTTTPLDRLRQSYGMAALPDSIGTEAFGEFGRPVDKPIAQATVDDVAFAIQALNDESAALYRRLDALRRLHDHARRAGGLGTALAVEAALRSVEAGR
;
A
#
# COMPACT_ATOMS: atom_id res chain seq x y z
N MET A 1 -34.66 -11.56 -16.34
CA MET A 1 -33.86 -12.06 -15.19
C MET A 1 -33.65 -10.90 -14.24
N CYS A 2 -34.35 -10.83 -13.11
CA CYS A 2 -34.08 -9.82 -12.09
C CYS A 2 -32.73 -10.14 -11.47
N LYS A 3 -31.72 -9.27 -11.64
CA LYS A 3 -30.47 -9.38 -10.90
C LYS A 3 -30.82 -9.19 -9.42
N THR A 4 -30.67 -10.22 -8.61
CA THR A 4 -30.82 -10.10 -7.15
C THR A 4 -29.62 -9.31 -6.65
N THR A 5 -29.77 -7.99 -6.49
CA THR A 5 -28.71 -7.12 -5.99
C THR A 5 -28.41 -7.49 -4.54
N THR A 6 -27.18 -7.91 -4.24
CA THR A 6 -26.78 -8.22 -2.86
C THR A 6 -26.64 -6.93 -2.03
N PRO A 7 -26.68 -7.00 -0.69
CA PRO A 7 -26.38 -5.83 0.15
C PRO A 7 -25.02 -5.20 -0.18
N LEU A 8 -24.01 -6.02 -0.47
CA LEU A 8 -22.68 -5.57 -0.89
C LEU A 8 -22.72 -4.84 -2.25
N ASP A 9 -23.46 -5.36 -3.22
CA ASP A 9 -23.63 -4.70 -4.53
C ASP A 9 -24.31 -3.33 -4.39
N ARG A 10 -25.29 -3.21 -3.47
CA ARG A 10 -25.94 -1.93 -3.16
C ARG A 10 -24.96 -0.95 -2.53
N LEU A 11 -24.09 -1.41 -1.62
CA LEU A 11 -23.05 -0.57 -1.04
C LEU A 11 -22.05 -0.10 -2.10
N ARG A 12 -21.61 -0.98 -3.01
CA ARG A 12 -20.71 -0.58 -4.11
C ARG A 12 -21.31 0.45 -5.07
N GLN A 13 -22.63 0.45 -5.22
CA GLN A 13 -23.37 1.44 -6.00
C GLN A 13 -23.60 2.76 -5.24
N SER A 14 -23.32 2.78 -3.93
CA SER A 14 -23.39 3.98 -3.09
C SER A 14 -22.10 4.81 -3.16
N TYR A 15 -22.21 6.08 -2.76
CA TYR A 15 -21.14 7.06 -2.97
C TYR A 15 -19.84 6.67 -2.27
N GLY A 16 -18.75 6.56 -3.04
CA GLY A 16 -17.40 6.31 -2.52
C GLY A 16 -17.05 4.86 -2.18
N MET A 17 -17.93 3.88 -2.44
CA MET A 17 -17.74 2.47 -2.03
C MET A 17 -17.55 1.49 -3.20
N ALA A 18 -17.40 1.99 -4.43
CA ALA A 18 -17.24 1.15 -5.62
C ALA A 18 -16.02 0.20 -5.55
N ALA A 19 -14.99 0.58 -4.79
CA ALA A 19 -13.76 -0.18 -4.64
C ALA A 19 -13.77 -1.18 -3.45
N LEU A 20 -14.91 -1.37 -2.77
CA LEU A 20 -14.99 -2.37 -1.69
C LEU A 20 -14.63 -3.76 -2.23
N PRO A 21 -13.66 -4.47 -1.64
CA PRO A 21 -13.26 -5.79 -2.08
C PRO A 21 -14.31 -6.85 -1.72
N ASP A 22 -14.26 -8.04 -2.34
CA ASP A 22 -15.14 -9.16 -1.98
C ASP A 22 -14.73 -9.82 -0.66
N SER A 23 -13.44 -9.77 -0.34
CA SER A 23 -12.85 -10.29 0.90
C SER A 23 -11.88 -9.29 1.49
N ILE A 24 -11.70 -9.35 2.81
CA ILE A 24 -10.69 -8.60 3.53
C ILE A 24 -9.68 -9.55 4.15
N GLY A 25 -8.40 -9.18 4.01
CA GLY A 25 -7.30 -9.81 4.71
C GLY A 25 -6.97 -9.04 5.97
N THR A 26 -6.83 -9.75 7.08
CA THR A 26 -6.11 -9.26 8.25
C THR A 26 -4.81 -10.05 8.29
N GLU A 27 -3.67 -9.38 8.39
CA GLU A 27 -2.35 -10.00 8.61
C GLU A 27 -2.31 -10.64 10.03
N ALA A 28 -1.21 -10.53 10.79
CA ALA A 28 -1.13 -11.00 12.19
C ALA A 28 -2.15 -10.37 13.18
N PHE A 29 -3.08 -9.53 12.69
CA PHE A 29 -4.10 -8.84 13.47
C PHE A 29 -5.47 -9.55 13.48
N GLY A 30 -5.60 -10.73 12.86
CA GLY A 30 -6.83 -11.52 12.86
C GLY A 30 -7.11 -12.26 14.18
N GLU A 31 -8.20 -13.03 14.20
CA GLU A 31 -8.60 -13.85 15.36
C GLU A 31 -7.43 -14.76 15.80
N PHE A 32 -7.03 -14.66 17.08
CA PHE A 32 -5.90 -15.40 17.65
C PHE A 32 -4.52 -15.09 17.05
N GLY A 33 -4.33 -13.93 16.42
CA GLY A 33 -3.03 -13.49 15.89
C GLY A 33 -2.61 -14.19 14.59
N ARG A 34 -3.59 -14.65 13.81
CA ARG A 34 -3.37 -15.40 12.56
C ARG A 34 -3.85 -14.56 11.37
N PRO A 35 -3.21 -14.67 10.20
CA PRO A 35 -3.77 -14.12 8.99
C PRO A 35 -5.13 -14.73 8.69
N VAL A 36 -6.14 -13.89 8.47
CA VAL A 36 -7.48 -14.33 8.11
C VAL A 36 -7.89 -13.63 6.83
N ASP A 37 -8.24 -14.42 5.82
CA ASP A 37 -8.98 -13.97 4.64
C ASP A 37 -10.47 -14.28 4.87
N LYS A 38 -11.31 -13.25 4.95
CA LYS A 38 -12.73 -13.36 5.27
C LYS A 38 -13.56 -12.62 4.23
N PRO A 39 -14.65 -13.21 3.71
CA PRO A 39 -15.60 -12.49 2.87
C PRO A 39 -16.10 -11.23 3.60
N ILE A 40 -16.10 -10.07 2.94
CA ILE A 40 -16.50 -8.82 3.59
C ILE A 40 -17.96 -8.85 4.08
N ALA A 41 -18.80 -9.66 3.42
CA ALA A 41 -20.18 -9.90 3.81
C ALA A 41 -20.32 -10.63 5.16
N GLN A 42 -19.25 -11.26 5.65
CA GLN A 42 -19.18 -11.95 6.94
C GLN A 42 -18.23 -11.26 7.94
N ALA A 43 -17.59 -10.16 7.51
CA ALA A 43 -16.66 -9.41 8.34
C ALA A 43 -17.41 -8.58 9.39
N THR A 44 -16.87 -8.57 10.60
CA THR A 44 -17.27 -7.64 11.66
C THR A 44 -16.62 -6.27 11.44
N VAL A 45 -17.09 -5.26 12.16
CA VAL A 45 -16.48 -3.92 12.14
C VAL A 45 -15.02 -3.97 12.62
N ASP A 46 -14.71 -4.81 13.60
CA ASP A 46 -13.34 -4.99 14.11
C ASP A 46 -12.44 -5.66 13.06
N ASP A 47 -12.94 -6.67 12.34
CA ASP A 47 -12.20 -7.29 11.22
C ASP A 47 -11.84 -6.23 10.16
N VAL A 48 -12.78 -5.32 9.84
CA VAL A 48 -12.53 -4.21 8.90
C VAL A 48 -11.50 -3.23 9.47
N ALA A 49 -11.54 -2.91 10.76
CA ALA A 49 -10.57 -2.03 11.40
C ALA A 49 -9.14 -2.62 11.34
N PHE A 50 -8.99 -3.92 11.57
CA PHE A 50 -7.72 -4.62 11.43
C PHE A 50 -7.23 -4.66 9.97
N ALA A 51 -8.13 -4.87 9.01
CA ALA A 51 -7.78 -4.83 7.60
C ALA A 51 -7.31 -3.43 7.18
N ILE A 52 -7.96 -2.36 7.68
CA ILE A 52 -7.52 -0.97 7.46
C ILE A 52 -6.12 -0.74 8.02
N GLN A 53 -5.84 -1.23 9.24
CA GLN A 53 -4.51 -1.09 9.85
C GLN A 53 -3.44 -1.80 9.01
N ALA A 54 -3.68 -3.04 8.58
CA ALA A 54 -2.75 -3.77 7.74
C ALA A 54 -2.46 -3.05 6.41
N LEU A 55 -3.51 -2.58 5.72
CA LEU A 55 -3.36 -1.82 4.46
C LEU A 55 -2.62 -0.49 4.65
N ASN A 56 -2.81 0.17 5.79
CA ASN A 56 -2.06 1.38 6.13
C ASN A 56 -0.57 1.09 6.33
N ASP A 57 -0.23 -0.02 6.98
CA ASP A 57 1.16 -0.43 7.19
C ASP A 57 1.85 -0.80 5.87
N GLU A 58 1.15 -1.50 4.99
CA GLU A 58 1.60 -1.78 3.62
C GLU A 58 1.80 -0.50 2.81
N SER A 59 0.83 0.42 2.86
CA SER A 59 0.90 1.71 2.19
C SER A 59 2.10 2.52 2.70
N ALA A 60 2.30 2.58 4.02
CA ALA A 60 3.43 3.26 4.62
C ALA A 60 4.76 2.63 4.21
N ALA A 61 4.84 1.30 4.12
CA ALA A 61 6.03 0.61 3.63
C ALA A 61 6.32 0.95 2.16
N LEU A 62 5.30 1.01 1.32
CA LEU A 62 5.42 1.43 -0.08
C LEU A 62 5.90 2.88 -0.20
N TYR A 63 5.33 3.79 0.58
CA TYR A 63 5.77 5.19 0.62
C TYR A 63 7.22 5.34 1.09
N ARG A 64 7.66 4.59 2.11
CA ARG A 64 9.07 4.60 2.55
C ARG A 64 10.01 4.15 1.43
N ARG A 65 9.65 3.10 0.69
CA ARG A 65 10.44 2.61 -0.45
C ARG A 65 10.47 3.64 -1.58
N LEU A 66 9.33 4.24 -1.90
CA LEU A 66 9.23 5.30 -2.90
C LEU A 66 10.11 6.52 -2.54
N ASP A 67 10.04 6.98 -1.28
CA ASP A 67 10.84 8.11 -0.79
C ASP A 67 12.34 7.80 -0.85
N ALA A 68 12.74 6.58 -0.46
CA ALA A 68 14.13 6.14 -0.56
C ALA A 68 14.65 6.18 -2.01
N LEU A 69 13.86 5.70 -2.98
CA LEU A 69 14.21 5.77 -4.41
C LEU A 69 14.27 7.22 -4.91
N ARG A 70 13.35 8.08 -4.48
CA ARG A 70 13.34 9.50 -4.83
C ARG A 70 14.59 10.21 -4.32
N ARG A 71 14.98 9.95 -3.07
CA ARG A 71 16.23 10.49 -2.49
C ARG A 71 17.46 9.99 -3.24
N LEU A 72 17.53 8.69 -3.54
CA LEU A 72 18.62 8.11 -4.32
C LEU A 72 18.76 8.81 -5.68
N HIS A 73 17.65 8.97 -6.40
CA HIS A 73 17.62 9.71 -7.66
C HIS A 73 18.12 11.15 -7.49
N ASP A 74 17.62 11.87 -6.49
CA ASP A 74 17.97 13.28 -6.29
C ASP A 74 19.46 13.45 -5.92
N HIS A 75 20.02 12.55 -5.11
CA HIS A 75 21.46 12.52 -4.84
C HIS A 75 22.28 12.22 -6.09
N ALA A 76 21.88 11.23 -6.90
CA ALA A 76 22.55 10.93 -8.16
C ALA A 76 22.55 12.12 -9.12
N ARG A 77 21.43 12.83 -9.23
CA ARG A 77 21.30 14.02 -10.08
C ARG A 77 22.14 15.19 -9.58
N ARG A 78 22.17 15.44 -8.27
CA ARG A 78 22.98 16.51 -7.66
C ARG A 78 24.48 16.28 -7.88
N ALA A 79 24.93 15.02 -7.96
CA ALA A 79 26.30 14.67 -8.36
C ALA A 79 26.55 14.68 -9.88
N GLY A 80 25.64 15.22 -10.70
CA GLY A 80 25.79 15.28 -12.15
C GLY A 80 25.49 13.97 -12.88
N GLY A 81 24.82 13.01 -12.24
CA GLY A 81 24.39 11.76 -12.86
C GLY A 81 23.45 12.00 -14.05
N LEU A 82 23.80 11.40 -15.19
CA LEU A 82 22.99 11.38 -16.41
C LEU A 82 22.02 10.18 -16.38
N GLY A 83 20.99 10.20 -17.23
CA GLY A 83 19.93 9.18 -17.22
C GLY A 83 20.40 7.74 -17.46
N THR A 84 21.58 7.56 -18.06
CA THR A 84 22.21 6.26 -18.31
C THR A 84 23.23 5.85 -17.24
N ALA A 85 23.50 6.71 -16.25
CA ALA A 85 24.47 6.44 -15.19
C ALA A 85 23.90 5.47 -14.14
N LEU A 86 24.79 4.73 -13.47
CA LEU A 86 24.44 3.90 -12.33
C LEU A 86 24.09 4.79 -11.12
N ALA A 87 22.82 4.75 -10.70
CA ALA A 87 22.28 5.68 -9.70
C ALA A 87 23.00 5.59 -8.35
N VAL A 88 23.39 4.39 -7.91
CA VAL A 88 24.09 4.18 -6.64
C VAL A 88 25.48 4.82 -6.66
N GLU A 89 26.27 4.55 -7.71
CA GLU A 89 27.62 5.13 -7.85
C GLU A 89 27.57 6.65 -7.96
N ALA A 90 26.64 7.18 -8.77
CA ALA A 90 26.46 8.61 -8.93
C ALA A 90 26.06 9.27 -7.59
N ALA A 91 25.12 8.67 -6.85
CA ALA A 91 24.68 9.19 -5.56
C ALA A 91 25.78 9.14 -4.49
N LEU A 92 26.60 8.08 -4.46
CA LEU A 92 27.72 7.97 -3.53
C LEU A 92 28.70 9.14 -3.67
N ARG A 93 29.04 9.54 -4.90
CA ARG A 93 29.87 10.73 -5.14
C ARG A 93 29.29 12.00 -4.53
N SER A 94 27.96 12.16 -4.50
CA SER A 94 27.29 13.30 -3.85
C SER A 94 27.44 13.25 -2.33
N VAL A 95 27.38 12.06 -1.73
CA VAL A 95 27.44 11.89 -0.27
C VAL A 95 28.87 12.08 0.22
N GLU A 96 29.85 11.59 -0.53
CA GLU A 96 31.28 11.74 -0.22
C GLU A 96 31.77 13.18 -0.41
N ALA A 97 31.27 13.90 -1.42
CA ALA A 97 31.65 15.30 -1.67
C ALA A 97 30.99 16.31 -0.72
N GLY A 98 29.98 15.91 0.06
CA GLY A 98 29.27 16.74 1.03
C GLY A 98 29.72 16.58 2.48
N ARG A 99 30.76 15.77 2.72
CA ARG A 99 31.49 15.66 4.01
C ARG A 99 32.77 16.49 3.97
#